data_AF-A0A1D1V0N9-F1
#
_entry.id   AF-A0A1D1V0N9-F1
#
_cell.length_a   1.000
_cell.length_b   1.000
_cell.length_c   1.000
_cell.angle_alpha   90.00
_cell.angle_beta   90.00
_cell.angle_gamma   90.00
#
_symmetry.space_group_name_H-M   'P 1'
#
loop_
_entity.id
_entity.type
_entity.pdbx_description
1 polymer ?
#
loop_
_entity_poly.entity_id
_entity_poly.type
_entity_poly.pdbx_seq_one_letter_code
_entity_poly.pdbx_strand_id
1 'polypeptide(L)'
;MEEGLERAVRAKTSKIRLVNANLNLLFAHQALFLLKNCLCLPKLLYILRCSPVWKVPALLREFDEVVRSSLSEIANTGMSSGPWRQATLPVGLGGLGIRRTEEVALPAFLASLHSVRQLVLSILPEADLHGEANLALSKWSLLSTAEPPVPELRRQQKAWDMALLKEIHEQLVSTASDNDKARLLAVSDKNSGSWLHALPLPSLGNLLDNNALRISIGLRLGAKLCRPHVCRCGASVDEFGQHGLSCKFSGGRHSALNESLKRALTTAQIPTVLEPPGIFRKDKRRPDGMTQVPWKNGKELVWDVTVVDTQALTNFAMSTAKAGSAADAAEKRKITK
;
A
#
# COMPACT_ATOMS: atom_id res chain seq x y z
N MET A 1 30.65 -21.52 -0.58
CA MET A 1 29.56 -20.86 0.18
C MET A 1 28.41 -20.46 -0.74
N GLU A 2 28.69 -20.00 -1.97
CA GLU A 2 27.68 -19.55 -2.94
C GLU A 2 26.69 -20.66 -3.34
N GLU A 3 27.13 -21.88 -3.69
CA GLU A 3 26.24 -22.99 -4.09
C GLU A 3 25.16 -23.33 -3.04
N GLY A 4 25.50 -23.29 -1.75
CA GLY A 4 24.56 -23.55 -0.66
C GLY A 4 23.48 -22.47 -0.55
N LEU A 5 23.87 -21.21 -0.79
CA LEU A 5 22.95 -20.08 -0.79
C LEU A 5 22.00 -20.16 -2.00
N GLU A 6 22.52 -20.47 -3.18
CA GLU A 6 21.69 -20.61 -4.38
C GLU A 6 20.64 -21.70 -4.19
N ARG A 7 21.05 -22.86 -3.68
CA ARG A 7 20.14 -23.97 -3.39
C ARG A 7 19.06 -23.58 -2.40
N ALA A 8 19.40 -22.82 -1.35
CA ALA A 8 18.45 -22.37 -0.33
C ALA A 8 17.40 -21.39 -0.90
N VAL A 9 17.83 -20.41 -1.70
CA VAL A 9 16.92 -19.45 -2.35
C VAL A 9 16.03 -20.17 -3.37
N ARG A 10 16.61 -20.99 -4.26
CA ARG A 10 15.85 -21.76 -5.26
C ARG A 10 14.81 -22.67 -4.61
N ALA A 11 15.15 -23.34 -3.51
CA ALA A 11 14.20 -24.17 -2.76
C ALA A 11 13.00 -23.37 -2.23
N LYS A 12 13.20 -22.12 -1.80
CA LYS A 12 12.11 -21.22 -1.37
C LYS A 12 11.29 -20.75 -2.56
N THR A 13 11.93 -20.38 -3.67
CA THR A 13 11.27 -20.00 -4.93
C THR A 13 10.37 -21.11 -5.45
N SER A 14 10.84 -22.35 -5.50
CA SER A 14 10.04 -23.51 -5.96
C SER A 14 8.81 -23.74 -5.08
N LYS A 15 8.94 -23.59 -3.76
CA LYS A 15 7.80 -23.74 -2.84
C LYS A 15 6.73 -22.67 -3.08
N ILE A 16 7.13 -21.43 -3.33
CA ILE A 16 6.18 -20.34 -3.59
C ILE A 16 5.50 -20.52 -4.95
N ARG A 17 6.21 -20.97 -5.99
CA ARG A 17 5.59 -21.32 -7.27
C ARG A 17 4.43 -22.31 -7.08
N LEU A 18 4.63 -23.35 -6.27
CA LEU A 18 3.59 -24.33 -5.97
C LEU A 18 2.41 -23.73 -5.19
N VAL A 19 2.68 -22.92 -4.17
CA VAL A 19 1.62 -22.29 -3.36
C VAL A 19 0.83 -21.26 -4.18
N ASN A 20 1.50 -20.53 -5.05
CA ASN A 20 0.89 -19.47 -5.84
C ASN A 20 -0.15 -20.01 -6.83
N ALA A 21 0.06 -21.21 -7.38
CA ALA A 21 -0.95 -21.88 -8.20
C ALA A 21 -2.29 -22.05 -7.47
N ASN A 22 -2.26 -22.18 -6.14
CA ASN A 22 -3.46 -22.36 -5.32
C ASN A 22 -4.06 -21.03 -4.82
N LEU A 23 -3.34 -19.91 -4.91
CA LEU A 23 -3.86 -18.60 -4.47
C LEU A 23 -5.09 -18.15 -5.29
N ASN A 24 -5.17 -18.59 -6.55
CA ASN A 24 -6.29 -18.29 -7.44
C ASN A 24 -7.60 -19.00 -7.04
N LEU A 25 -7.53 -19.99 -6.14
CA LEU A 25 -8.71 -20.65 -5.58
C LEU A 25 -9.35 -19.86 -4.43
N LEU A 26 -8.67 -18.82 -3.93
CA LEU A 26 -9.14 -17.97 -2.85
C LEU A 26 -9.79 -16.70 -3.39
N PHE A 27 -10.56 -16.01 -2.53
CA PHE A 27 -10.96 -14.64 -2.81
C PHE A 27 -9.71 -13.76 -2.97
N ALA A 28 -9.71 -12.89 -3.96
CA ALA A 28 -8.54 -12.11 -4.35
C ALA A 28 -7.97 -11.29 -3.17
N HIS A 29 -8.83 -10.83 -2.25
CA HIS A 29 -8.39 -10.02 -1.12
C HIS A 29 -7.62 -10.87 -0.11
N GLN A 30 -8.07 -12.10 0.14
CA GLN A 30 -7.37 -13.07 0.97
C GLN A 30 -6.07 -13.52 0.31
N ALA A 31 -6.10 -13.79 -0.99
CA ALA A 31 -4.91 -14.15 -1.76
C ALA A 31 -3.84 -13.05 -1.69
N LEU A 32 -4.22 -11.77 -1.90
CA LEU A 32 -3.32 -10.63 -1.77
C LEU A 32 -2.74 -10.53 -0.36
N PHE A 33 -3.59 -10.68 0.66
CA PHE A 33 -3.17 -10.62 2.06
C PHE A 33 -2.13 -11.69 2.37
N LEU A 34 -2.34 -12.94 1.94
CA LEU A 34 -1.39 -14.04 2.13
C LEU A 34 -0.10 -13.82 1.33
N LEU A 35 -0.21 -13.37 0.08
CA LEU A 35 0.96 -13.08 -0.76
C LEU A 35 1.87 -12.05 -0.07
N LYS A 36 1.28 -10.93 0.35
CA LYS A 36 1.99 -9.81 1.00
C LYS A 36 2.55 -10.19 2.37
N ASN A 37 1.75 -10.78 3.24
CA ASN A 37 2.10 -10.94 4.66
C ASN A 37 2.72 -12.30 5.00
N CYS A 38 2.67 -13.29 4.10
CA CYS A 38 3.13 -14.65 4.41
C CYS A 38 4.08 -15.24 3.37
N LEU A 39 3.90 -14.95 2.08
CA LEU A 39 4.55 -15.69 1.00
C LEU A 39 5.68 -14.94 0.30
N CYS A 40 5.65 -13.60 0.27
CA CYS A 40 6.71 -12.78 -0.31
C CYS A 40 7.90 -12.65 0.66
N LEU A 41 8.22 -11.43 1.11
CA LEU A 41 9.40 -11.12 1.92
C LEU A 41 9.56 -12.03 3.15
N PRO A 42 8.52 -12.37 3.94
CA PRO A 42 8.66 -13.20 5.14
C PRO A 42 9.28 -14.59 4.87
N LYS A 43 9.15 -15.14 3.66
CA LYS A 43 9.73 -16.46 3.32
C LYS A 43 11.23 -16.43 3.11
N LEU A 44 11.79 -15.28 2.70
CA LEU A 44 13.20 -15.10 2.42
C LEU A 44 13.94 -14.24 3.44
N LEU A 45 13.23 -13.46 4.26
CA LEU A 45 13.82 -12.43 5.13
C LEU A 45 14.95 -12.95 6.03
N TYR A 46 14.84 -14.17 6.56
CA TYR A 46 15.90 -14.79 7.34
C TYR A 46 17.19 -14.96 6.51
N ILE A 47 17.08 -15.53 5.30
CA ILE A 47 18.22 -15.72 4.39
C ILE A 47 18.82 -14.36 3.98
N LEU A 48 17.97 -13.38 3.68
CA LEU A 48 18.40 -12.02 3.32
C LEU A 48 19.19 -11.33 4.45
N ARG A 49 18.89 -11.63 5.71
CA ARG A 49 19.59 -11.06 6.88
C ARG A 49 20.85 -11.81 7.25
N CYS A 50 20.90 -13.12 7.03
CA CYS A 50 21.98 -13.98 7.50
C CYS A 50 23.02 -14.29 6.43
N SER A 51 22.79 -13.92 5.17
CA SER A 51 23.69 -14.24 4.07
C SER A 51 23.82 -13.08 3.09
N PRO A 52 24.98 -12.90 2.43
CA PRO A 52 25.21 -11.80 1.51
C PRO A 52 24.54 -12.03 0.14
N VAL A 53 23.24 -12.32 0.12
CA VAL A 53 22.46 -12.64 -1.09
C VAL A 53 22.39 -11.47 -2.07
N TRP A 54 22.65 -10.26 -1.60
CA TRP A 54 22.81 -9.07 -2.43
C TRP A 54 23.96 -9.21 -3.46
N LYS A 55 24.91 -10.13 -3.26
CA LYS A 55 25.97 -10.45 -4.23
C LYS A 55 25.46 -11.27 -5.43
N VAL A 56 24.29 -11.92 -5.31
CA VAL A 56 23.67 -12.78 -6.34
C VAL A 56 22.26 -12.29 -6.72
N PRO A 57 22.12 -11.07 -7.28
CA PRO A 57 20.81 -10.45 -7.52
C PRO A 57 19.94 -11.21 -8.53
N ALA A 58 20.54 -11.98 -9.45
CA ALA A 58 19.80 -12.75 -10.44
C ALA A 58 18.80 -13.75 -9.79
N LEU A 59 19.21 -14.41 -8.70
CA LEU A 59 18.35 -15.35 -7.98
C LEU A 59 17.16 -14.66 -7.30
N LEU A 60 17.38 -13.45 -6.78
CA LEU A 60 16.34 -12.65 -6.15
C LEU A 60 15.34 -12.13 -7.19
N ARG A 61 15.81 -11.76 -8.39
CA ARG A 61 14.94 -11.39 -9.51
C ARG A 61 14.06 -12.55 -9.96
N GLU A 62 14.58 -13.79 -10.01
CA GLU A 62 13.76 -14.97 -10.30
C GLU A 62 12.62 -15.15 -9.29
N PHE A 63 12.88 -14.88 -8.01
CA PHE A 63 11.85 -14.91 -6.96
C PHE A 63 10.84 -13.77 -7.12
N ASP A 64 11.33 -12.55 -7.32
CA ASP A 64 10.50 -11.35 -7.45
C ASP A 64 9.57 -11.46 -8.67
N GLU A 65 10.02 -12.12 -9.75
CA GLU A 65 9.21 -12.40 -10.93
C GLU A 65 8.03 -13.35 -10.64
N VAL A 66 8.25 -14.39 -9.84
CA VAL A 66 7.18 -15.29 -9.38
C VAL A 66 6.14 -14.51 -8.58
N VAL A 67 6.58 -13.61 -7.69
CA VAL A 67 5.69 -12.75 -6.90
C VAL A 67 4.93 -11.78 -7.80
N ARG A 68 5.61 -11.17 -8.78
CA ARG A 68 5.00 -10.24 -9.76
C ARG A 68 3.90 -10.92 -10.57
N SER A 69 4.18 -12.11 -11.10
CA SER A 69 3.22 -12.91 -11.87
C SER A 69 1.99 -13.24 -11.04
N SER A 70 2.16 -13.73 -9.81
CA SER A 70 1.01 -14.05 -8.95
C SER A 70 0.22 -12.83 -8.51
N LEU A 71 0.89 -11.70 -8.27
CA LEU A 71 0.19 -10.44 -8.02
C LEU A 71 -0.65 -10.01 -9.24
N SER A 72 -0.11 -10.17 -10.46
CA SER A 72 -0.80 -9.86 -11.71
C SER A 72 -2.07 -10.69 -11.87
N GLU A 73 -2.03 -11.98 -11.53
CA GLU A 73 -3.19 -12.89 -11.55
C GLU A 73 -4.25 -12.51 -10.51
N ILE A 74 -3.84 -12.28 -9.25
CA ILE A 74 -4.75 -11.90 -8.16
C ILE A 74 -5.45 -10.58 -8.47
N ALA A 75 -4.67 -9.57 -8.87
CA ALA A 75 -5.16 -8.23 -9.18
C ALA A 75 -5.83 -8.13 -10.56
N ASN A 76 -5.74 -9.18 -11.39
CA ASN A 76 -6.23 -9.21 -12.76
C ASN A 76 -5.83 -7.95 -13.56
N THR A 77 -4.58 -7.53 -13.41
CA THR A 77 -4.05 -6.34 -14.08
C THR A 77 -2.62 -6.57 -14.51
N GLY A 78 -2.24 -5.94 -15.62
CA GLY A 78 -0.89 -6.03 -16.15
C GLY A 78 0.09 -5.34 -15.21
N MET A 79 0.96 -6.13 -14.57
CA MET A 79 2.07 -5.62 -13.75
C MET A 79 3.24 -5.21 -14.64
N SER A 80 3.02 -4.21 -15.50
CA SER A 80 4.06 -3.57 -16.32
C SER A 80 5.04 -2.76 -15.45
N SER A 81 6.08 -2.17 -16.05
CA SER A 81 7.17 -1.51 -15.31
C SER A 81 6.67 -0.47 -14.30
N GLY A 82 5.71 0.40 -14.67
CA GLY A 82 5.15 1.42 -13.78
C GLY A 82 4.34 0.86 -12.60
N PRO A 83 3.20 0.18 -12.83
CA PRO A 83 2.38 -0.44 -11.79
C PRO A 83 3.17 -1.39 -10.88
N TRP A 84 4.07 -2.19 -11.45
CA TRP A 84 4.94 -3.07 -10.66
C TRP A 84 5.89 -2.27 -9.78
N ARG A 85 6.54 -1.25 -10.33
CA ARG A 85 7.45 -0.39 -9.57
C ARG A 85 6.75 0.24 -8.37
N GLN A 86 5.56 0.80 -8.58
CA GLN A 86 4.76 1.37 -7.50
C GLN A 86 4.26 0.31 -6.51
N ALA A 87 3.77 -0.85 -6.97
CA ALA A 87 3.29 -1.92 -6.10
C ALA A 87 4.35 -2.36 -5.08
N THR A 88 5.63 -2.27 -5.48
CA THR A 88 6.76 -2.66 -4.64
C THR A 88 7.13 -1.68 -3.53
N LEU A 89 6.52 -0.49 -3.52
CA LEU A 89 6.67 0.47 -2.42
C LEU A 89 5.86 0.05 -1.19
N PRO A 90 6.24 0.52 0.01
CA PRO A 90 5.38 0.46 1.19
C PRO A 90 4.02 1.11 0.94
N VAL A 91 3.02 0.66 1.70
CA VAL A 91 1.66 1.22 1.63
C VAL A 91 1.64 2.73 1.88
N GLY A 92 2.44 3.22 2.84
CA GLY A 92 2.54 4.65 3.14
C GLY A 92 3.22 5.50 2.05
N LEU A 93 3.84 4.88 1.04
CA LEU A 93 4.42 5.55 -0.13
C LEU A 93 3.63 5.23 -1.41
N GLY A 94 2.36 4.86 -1.26
CA GLY A 94 1.48 4.63 -2.40
C GLY A 94 1.51 3.24 -3.01
N GLY A 95 2.36 2.33 -2.51
CA GLY A 95 2.44 0.96 -3.00
C GLY A 95 1.45 -0.01 -2.36
N LEU A 96 1.65 -1.31 -2.61
CA LEU A 96 0.89 -2.39 -1.99
C LEU A 96 1.58 -2.98 -0.76
N GLY A 97 2.87 -2.66 -0.57
CA GLY A 97 3.72 -3.24 0.48
C GLY A 97 4.36 -4.58 0.10
N ILE A 98 4.50 -4.87 -1.20
CA ILE A 98 5.14 -6.09 -1.70
C ILE A 98 6.58 -5.76 -2.09
N ARG A 99 7.51 -5.78 -1.13
CA ARG A 99 8.90 -5.35 -1.40
C ARG A 99 9.62 -6.32 -2.33
N ARG A 100 10.46 -5.77 -3.24
CA ARG A 100 11.40 -6.55 -4.05
C ARG A 100 12.51 -7.10 -3.16
N THR A 101 12.73 -8.40 -3.22
CA THR A 101 13.76 -9.04 -2.40
C THR A 101 15.16 -8.63 -2.81
N GLU A 102 15.37 -8.34 -4.10
CA GLU A 102 16.63 -7.76 -4.61
C GLU A 102 16.99 -6.45 -3.90
N GLU A 103 16.01 -5.55 -3.70
CA GLU A 103 16.24 -4.26 -3.07
C GLU A 103 16.40 -4.35 -1.55
N VAL A 104 15.69 -5.28 -0.92
CA VAL A 104 15.69 -5.45 0.53
C VAL A 104 16.92 -6.22 1.01
N ALA A 105 17.53 -7.05 0.16
CA ALA A 105 18.66 -7.91 0.53
C ALA A 105 19.81 -7.13 1.17
N LEU A 106 20.24 -6.03 0.56
CA LEU A 106 21.37 -5.24 1.04
C LEU A 106 21.05 -4.50 2.36
N PRO A 107 19.94 -3.73 2.48
CA PRO A 107 19.50 -3.14 3.74
C PRO A 107 19.30 -4.17 4.88
N ALA A 108 18.74 -5.35 4.57
CA ALA A 108 18.51 -6.39 5.57
C ALA A 108 19.83 -6.99 6.08
N PHE A 109 20.78 -7.24 5.18
CA PHE A 109 22.10 -7.75 5.53
C PHE A 109 22.89 -6.73 6.36
N LEU A 110 22.96 -5.45 5.92
CA LEU A 110 23.65 -4.38 6.66
C LEU A 110 23.13 -4.23 8.08
N ALA A 111 21.80 -4.16 8.24
CA ALA A 111 21.19 -4.02 9.56
C ALA A 111 21.48 -5.21 10.48
N SER A 112 21.43 -6.43 9.92
CA SER A 112 21.75 -7.66 10.64
C SER A 112 23.22 -7.67 11.09
N LEU A 113 24.15 -7.35 10.19
CA LEU A 113 25.59 -7.30 10.48
C LEU A 113 25.89 -6.31 11.60
N HIS A 114 25.33 -5.10 11.54
CA HIS A 114 25.48 -4.12 12.63
C HIS A 114 24.85 -4.57 13.95
N SER A 115 23.73 -5.30 13.90
CA SER A 115 23.04 -5.78 15.10
C SER A 115 23.81 -6.88 15.83
N VAL A 116 24.54 -7.74 15.12
CA VAL A 116 25.24 -8.89 15.72
C VAL A 116 26.74 -8.65 15.93
N ARG A 117 27.28 -7.51 15.44
CA ARG A 117 28.73 -7.23 15.45
C ARG A 117 29.40 -7.50 16.80
N GLN A 118 28.86 -6.94 17.90
CA GLN A 118 29.45 -7.10 19.22
C GLN A 118 29.43 -8.56 19.69
N LEU A 119 28.31 -9.26 19.46
CA LEU A 119 28.16 -10.66 19.84
C LEU A 119 29.15 -11.55 19.06
N VAL A 120 29.25 -11.35 17.74
CA VAL A 120 30.18 -12.13 16.91
C VAL A 120 31.62 -11.89 17.33
N LEU A 121 32.05 -10.64 17.57
CA LEU A 121 33.40 -10.35 18.02
C LEU A 121 33.70 -10.90 19.43
N SER A 122 32.68 -11.04 20.29
CA SER A 122 32.86 -11.67 21.61
C SER A 122 33.07 -13.19 21.52
N ILE A 123 32.51 -13.84 20.48
CA ILE A 123 32.61 -15.29 20.27
C ILE A 123 33.83 -15.63 19.41
N LEU A 124 34.07 -14.83 18.36
CA LEU A 124 35.15 -15.00 17.39
C LEU A 124 35.80 -13.62 17.14
N PRO A 125 36.79 -13.23 17.95
CA PRO A 125 37.46 -11.93 17.83
C PRO A 125 38.12 -11.68 16.47
N GLU A 126 38.59 -12.75 15.82
CA GLU A 126 39.26 -12.71 14.51
C GLU A 126 38.30 -12.64 13.31
N ALA A 127 36.98 -12.55 13.55
CA ALA A 127 36.01 -12.48 12.46
C ALA A 127 36.14 -11.16 11.69
N ASP A 128 36.43 -11.23 10.38
CA ASP A 128 36.44 -10.04 9.51
C ASP A 128 35.02 -9.59 9.16
N LEU A 129 34.36 -8.94 10.13
CA LEU A 129 33.11 -8.24 9.91
C LEU A 129 33.31 -6.87 9.26
N HIS A 130 34.52 -6.32 9.32
CA HIS A 130 34.78 -4.98 8.82
C HIS A 130 34.85 -4.97 7.29
N GLY A 131 35.53 -5.93 6.68
CA GLY A 131 35.61 -6.10 5.23
C GLY A 131 34.22 -6.27 4.60
N GLU A 132 33.43 -7.21 5.10
CA GLU A 132 32.07 -7.44 4.60
C GLU A 132 31.13 -6.24 4.83
N ALA A 133 31.25 -5.56 5.98
CA ALA A 133 30.48 -4.34 6.23
C ALA A 133 30.84 -3.21 5.26
N ASN A 134 32.14 -3.01 5.02
CA ASN A 134 32.63 -1.95 4.14
C ASN A 134 32.19 -2.22 2.69
N LEU A 135 32.30 -3.46 2.19
CA LEU A 135 31.82 -3.82 0.85
C LEU A 135 30.31 -3.56 0.70
N ALA A 136 29.51 -3.99 1.67
CA ALA A 136 28.07 -3.77 1.66
C ALA A 136 27.71 -2.28 1.76
N LEU A 137 28.45 -1.51 2.57
CA LEU A 137 28.26 -0.07 2.73
C LEU A 137 28.62 0.68 1.43
N SER A 138 29.78 0.38 0.83
CA SER A 138 30.18 0.94 -0.46
C SER A 138 29.14 0.65 -1.53
N LYS A 139 28.59 -0.58 -1.57
CA LYS A 139 27.51 -0.92 -2.51
C LYS A 139 26.23 -0.12 -2.23
N TRP A 140 25.87 0.10 -0.97
CA TRP A 140 24.69 0.87 -0.61
C TRP A 140 24.83 2.35 -0.97
N SER A 141 26.02 2.93 -0.74
CA SER A 141 26.34 4.31 -1.13
C SER A 141 26.35 4.54 -2.65
N LEU A 142 26.43 3.49 -3.47
CA LEU A 142 26.25 3.58 -4.92
C LEU A 142 24.77 3.56 -5.34
N LEU A 143 23.86 3.16 -4.45
CA LEU A 143 22.43 3.02 -4.73
C LEU A 143 21.58 4.18 -4.19
N SER A 144 22.14 4.98 -3.27
CA SER A 144 21.47 6.12 -2.63
C SER A 144 22.40 7.32 -2.68
N THR A 145 21.82 8.49 -2.88
CA THR A 145 22.51 9.77 -2.66
C THR A 145 22.47 10.22 -1.19
N ALA A 146 21.64 9.57 -0.37
CA ALA A 146 21.55 9.80 1.06
C ALA A 146 22.80 9.35 1.82
N GLU A 147 23.09 10.03 2.93
CA GLU A 147 24.12 9.58 3.87
C GLU A 147 23.69 8.28 4.58
N PRO A 148 24.65 7.41 4.93
CA PRO A 148 24.36 6.23 5.75
C PRO A 148 23.70 6.60 7.08
N PRO A 149 22.81 5.75 7.63
CA PRO A 149 22.21 5.99 8.93
C PRO A 149 23.26 6.23 10.03
N VAL A 150 22.90 7.10 10.98
CA VAL A 150 23.68 7.32 12.20
C VAL A 150 23.91 5.99 12.94
N PRO A 151 25.06 5.81 13.62
CA PRO A 151 25.47 4.54 14.21
C PRO A 151 24.39 3.80 15.01
N GLU A 152 23.59 4.51 15.80
CA GLU A 152 22.54 3.99 16.68
C GLU A 152 21.38 3.36 15.90
N LEU A 153 21.14 3.86 14.68
CA LEU A 153 20.10 3.41 13.76
C LEU A 153 20.59 2.36 12.76
N ARG A 154 21.90 2.11 12.65
CA ARG A 154 22.45 1.14 11.68
C ARG A 154 21.96 -0.29 11.92
N ARG A 155 21.55 -0.65 13.13
CA ARG A 155 20.91 -1.93 13.44
C ARG A 155 19.46 -2.05 12.93
N GLN A 156 18.84 -0.95 12.49
CA GLN A 156 17.46 -0.92 12.03
C GLN A 156 17.39 -1.01 10.51
N GLN A 157 16.86 -2.12 9.99
CA GLN A 157 16.67 -2.31 8.53
C GLN A 157 15.87 -1.17 7.89
N LYS A 158 14.87 -0.65 8.59
CA LYS A 158 14.04 0.46 8.11
C LYS A 158 14.85 1.73 7.83
N ALA A 159 15.91 2.01 8.61
CA ALA A 159 16.72 3.20 8.41
C ALA A 159 17.47 3.17 7.07
N TRP A 160 17.98 1.99 6.69
CA TRP A 160 18.66 1.77 5.40
C TRP A 160 17.69 1.72 4.21
N ASP A 161 16.56 1.01 4.35
CA ASP A 161 15.60 0.79 3.26
C ASP A 161 14.81 2.08 2.93
N MET A 162 14.47 2.88 3.95
CA MET A 162 13.65 4.10 3.74
C MET A 162 14.35 5.18 2.91
N ALA A 163 15.68 5.27 2.94
CA ALA A 163 16.43 6.21 2.11
C ALA A 163 16.24 5.89 0.62
N LEU A 164 16.50 4.63 0.24
CA LEU A 164 16.31 4.12 -1.12
C LEU A 164 14.85 4.29 -1.57
N LEU A 165 13.91 3.94 -0.70
CA LEU A 165 12.47 4.03 -0.99
C LEU A 165 11.99 5.45 -1.25
N LYS A 166 12.53 6.45 -0.55
CA LYS A 166 12.18 7.86 -0.78
C LYS A 166 12.67 8.33 -2.14
N GLU A 167 13.92 8.02 -2.49
CA GLU A 167 14.48 8.37 -3.81
C GLU A 167 13.66 7.73 -4.95
N ILE A 168 13.26 6.46 -4.80
CA ILE A 168 12.41 5.77 -5.77
C ILE A 168 11.02 6.44 -5.89
N HIS A 169 10.42 6.80 -4.75
CA HIS A 169 9.14 7.47 -4.74
C HIS A 169 9.22 8.86 -5.40
N GLU A 170 10.25 9.63 -5.11
CA GLU A 170 10.51 10.94 -5.72
C GLU A 170 10.76 10.83 -7.24
N GLN A 171 11.49 9.81 -7.69
CA GLN A 171 11.66 9.52 -9.11
C GLN A 171 10.33 9.19 -9.80
N LEU A 172 9.48 8.36 -9.17
CA LEU A 172 8.15 8.05 -9.72
C LEU A 172 7.27 9.29 -9.81
N VAL A 173 7.29 10.15 -8.78
CA VAL A 173 6.47 11.37 -8.74
C VAL A 173 6.97 12.43 -9.72
N SER A 174 8.29 12.55 -9.92
CA SER A 174 8.88 13.57 -10.82
C SER A 174 8.77 13.22 -12.30
N THR A 175 8.75 11.93 -12.64
CA THR A 175 8.60 11.44 -14.02
C THR A 175 7.16 11.17 -14.43
N ALA A 176 6.22 11.21 -13.48
CA ALA A 176 4.81 10.98 -13.72
C ALA A 176 4.15 12.12 -14.51
N SER A 177 3.09 11.77 -15.26
CA SER A 177 2.13 12.76 -15.75
C SER A 177 1.49 13.49 -14.57
N ASP A 178 0.95 14.70 -14.79
CA ASP A 178 0.26 15.44 -13.72
C ASP A 178 -0.92 14.65 -13.12
N ASN A 179 -1.63 13.87 -13.94
CA ASN A 179 -2.72 13.01 -13.47
C ASN A 179 -2.21 11.88 -12.55
N ASP A 180 -1.11 11.23 -12.94
CA ASP A 180 -0.46 10.21 -12.11
C ASP A 180 0.19 10.81 -10.87
N LYS A 181 0.72 12.02 -10.94
CA LYS A 181 1.28 12.73 -9.79
C LYS A 181 0.21 12.99 -8.74
N ALA A 182 -0.96 13.51 -9.13
CA ALA A 182 -2.09 13.69 -8.23
C ALA A 182 -2.51 12.35 -7.58
N ARG A 183 -2.56 11.26 -8.36
CA ARG A 183 -2.84 9.91 -7.88
C ARG A 183 -1.80 9.43 -6.88
N LEU A 184 -0.51 9.47 -7.23
CA LEU A 184 0.61 9.01 -6.42
C LEU A 184 0.66 9.72 -5.06
N LEU A 185 0.42 11.03 -5.05
CA LEU A 185 0.30 11.81 -3.81
C LEU A 185 -0.92 11.38 -3.00
N ALA A 186 -2.09 11.22 -3.63
CA ALA A 186 -3.31 10.81 -2.96
C ALA A 186 -3.20 9.42 -2.29
N VAL A 187 -2.61 8.45 -2.99
CA VAL A 187 -2.46 7.07 -2.49
C VAL A 187 -1.32 6.92 -1.49
N SER A 188 -0.48 7.96 -1.34
CA SER A 188 0.56 8.07 -0.32
C SER A 188 0.10 8.86 0.89
N ASP A 189 -1.10 9.46 0.85
CA ASP A 189 -1.64 10.20 1.98
C ASP A 189 -1.93 9.27 3.17
N LYS A 190 -1.96 9.86 4.37
CA LYS A 190 -2.22 9.15 5.61
C LYS A 190 -3.55 8.38 5.49
N ASN A 191 -3.54 7.13 5.92
CA ASN A 191 -4.68 6.22 5.93
C ASN A 191 -5.25 5.78 4.55
N SER A 192 -4.80 6.33 3.42
CA SER A 192 -5.29 5.99 2.08
C SER A 192 -5.17 4.49 1.73
N GLY A 193 -4.17 3.82 2.30
CA GLY A 193 -3.91 2.39 2.12
C GLY A 193 -4.29 1.51 3.32
N SER A 194 -5.03 2.02 4.32
CA SER A 194 -5.34 1.26 5.55
C SER A 194 -6.04 -0.07 5.28
N TRP A 195 -6.86 -0.13 4.22
CA TRP A 195 -7.55 -1.34 3.80
C TRP A 195 -6.59 -2.48 3.42
N LEU A 196 -5.37 -2.18 2.96
CA LEU A 196 -4.34 -3.18 2.66
C LEU A 196 -3.71 -3.82 3.92
N HIS A 197 -4.03 -3.29 5.09
CA HIS A 197 -3.63 -3.83 6.40
C HIS A 197 -4.78 -4.52 7.12
N ALA A 198 -6.02 -4.35 6.64
CA ALA A 198 -7.18 -4.98 7.24
C ALA A 198 -7.14 -6.50 6.98
N LEU A 199 -7.61 -7.27 7.96
CA LEU A 199 -7.76 -8.72 7.83
C LEU A 199 -9.00 -9.01 6.95
N PRO A 200 -8.86 -9.74 5.82
CA PRO A 200 -9.94 -9.98 4.88
C PRO A 200 -10.89 -11.10 5.37
N LEU A 201 -11.73 -10.76 6.35
CA LEU A 201 -12.74 -11.67 6.92
C LEU A 201 -14.17 -11.20 6.60
N PRO A 202 -15.04 -12.09 6.06
CA PRO A 202 -16.46 -11.77 5.86
C PRO A 202 -17.18 -11.43 7.16
N SER A 203 -16.88 -12.14 8.25
CA SER A 203 -17.51 -11.95 9.58
C SER A 203 -17.25 -10.57 10.18
N LEU A 204 -16.17 -9.89 9.78
CA LEU A 204 -15.87 -8.52 10.19
C LEU A 204 -16.34 -7.47 9.17
N GLY A 205 -16.94 -7.89 8.05
CA GLY A 205 -17.34 -7.00 6.97
C GLY A 205 -16.18 -6.34 6.21
N ASN A 206 -14.95 -6.86 6.38
CA ASN A 206 -13.73 -6.30 5.78
C ASN A 206 -13.32 -7.00 4.48
N LEU A 207 -13.98 -8.12 4.13
CA LEU A 207 -13.71 -8.82 2.88
C LEU A 207 -14.32 -8.07 1.69
N LEU A 208 -13.47 -7.34 0.95
CA LEU A 208 -13.77 -6.90 -0.41
C LEU A 208 -13.99 -8.10 -1.33
N ASP A 209 -15.01 -8.02 -2.18
CA ASP A 209 -15.17 -8.97 -3.29
C ASP A 209 -14.05 -8.80 -4.33
N ASN A 210 -13.94 -9.77 -5.23
CA ASN A 210 -12.86 -9.81 -6.21
C ASN A 210 -12.83 -8.56 -7.10
N ASN A 211 -13.97 -8.05 -7.55
CA ASN A 211 -14.00 -6.90 -8.45
C ASN A 211 -13.69 -5.61 -7.68
N ALA A 212 -14.26 -5.42 -6.49
CA ALA A 212 -13.95 -4.26 -5.65
C ALA A 212 -12.44 -4.18 -5.35
N LEU A 213 -11.81 -5.31 -5.02
CA LEU A 213 -10.37 -5.34 -4.80
C LEU A 213 -9.58 -5.00 -6.07
N ARG A 214 -9.87 -5.68 -7.20
CA ARG A 214 -9.14 -5.50 -8.46
C ARG A 214 -9.23 -4.06 -8.97
N ILE A 215 -10.43 -3.47 -8.92
CA ILE A 215 -10.65 -2.06 -9.24
C ILE A 215 -9.85 -1.16 -8.29
N SER A 216 -9.88 -1.42 -6.98
CA SER A 216 -9.13 -0.64 -6.00
C SER A 216 -7.62 -0.70 -6.22
N ILE A 217 -7.08 -1.88 -6.55
CA ILE A 217 -5.66 -2.04 -6.89
C ILE A 217 -5.33 -1.28 -8.18
N GLY A 218 -6.13 -1.43 -9.24
CA GLY A 218 -5.86 -0.74 -10.51
C GLY A 218 -5.93 0.78 -10.37
N LEU A 219 -6.94 1.31 -9.67
CA LEU A 219 -7.01 2.75 -9.35
C LEU A 219 -5.81 3.20 -8.50
N ARG A 220 -5.39 2.39 -7.51
CA ARG A 220 -4.23 2.71 -6.67
C ARG A 220 -2.93 2.77 -7.47
N LEU A 221 -2.73 1.81 -8.38
CA LEU A 221 -1.49 1.65 -9.17
C LEU A 221 -1.49 2.40 -10.51
N GLY A 222 -2.61 2.99 -10.92
CA GLY A 222 -2.73 3.62 -12.24
C GLY A 222 -2.68 2.59 -13.36
N ALA A 223 -3.22 1.40 -13.11
CA ALA A 223 -3.22 0.31 -14.07
C ALA A 223 -4.50 0.32 -14.91
N LYS A 224 -4.43 -0.27 -16.10
CA LYS A 224 -5.58 -0.41 -17.01
C LYS A 224 -6.64 -1.31 -16.35
N LEU A 225 -7.88 -0.82 -16.30
CA LEU A 225 -9.02 -1.46 -15.64
C LEU A 225 -10.08 -1.91 -16.63
N CYS A 226 -10.29 -1.16 -17.71
CA CYS A 226 -11.32 -1.46 -18.68
C CYS A 226 -10.86 -1.12 -20.09
N ARG A 227 -11.61 -1.59 -21.09
CA ARG A 227 -11.48 -1.05 -22.44
C ARG A 227 -12.16 0.31 -22.49
N PRO A 228 -11.64 1.27 -23.29
CA PRO A 228 -12.33 2.53 -23.52
C PRO A 228 -13.76 2.28 -24.01
N HIS A 229 -14.73 2.98 -23.43
CA HIS A 229 -16.16 2.81 -23.73
C HIS A 229 -16.95 4.08 -23.40
N VAL A 230 -18.22 4.12 -23.83
CA VAL A 230 -19.13 5.21 -23.48
C VAL A 230 -19.94 4.81 -22.24
N CYS A 231 -19.87 5.62 -21.18
CA CYS A 231 -20.67 5.41 -19.98
C CYS A 231 -22.15 5.71 -20.24
N ARG A 232 -23.05 5.17 -19.43
CA ARG A 232 -24.49 5.50 -19.43
C ARG A 232 -24.77 7.00 -19.29
N CYS A 233 -23.85 7.79 -18.71
CA CYS A 233 -23.98 9.24 -18.67
C CYS A 233 -23.67 9.96 -19.99
N GLY A 234 -23.18 9.25 -21.00
CA GLY A 234 -22.73 9.79 -22.28
C GLY A 234 -21.24 10.17 -22.33
N ALA A 235 -20.52 10.16 -21.20
CA ALA A 235 -19.11 10.48 -21.17
C ALA A 235 -18.25 9.33 -21.71
N SER A 236 -17.14 9.69 -22.38
CA SER A 236 -16.09 8.73 -22.74
C SER A 236 -15.31 8.32 -21.51
N VAL A 237 -15.13 7.01 -21.32
CA VAL A 237 -14.32 6.41 -20.27
C VAL A 237 -13.04 5.88 -20.90
N ASP A 238 -11.90 6.26 -20.36
CA ASP A 238 -10.60 5.77 -20.78
C ASP A 238 -10.32 4.35 -20.24
N GLU A 239 -9.12 3.85 -20.53
CA GLU A 239 -8.71 2.52 -20.07
C GLU A 239 -8.42 2.42 -18.57
N PHE A 240 -8.24 3.55 -17.89
CA PHE A 240 -7.96 3.61 -16.45
C PHE A 240 -9.23 3.66 -15.60
N GLY A 241 -10.40 3.90 -16.21
CA GLY A 241 -11.69 3.76 -15.56
C GLY A 241 -11.98 4.79 -14.45
N GLN A 242 -11.21 5.89 -14.40
CA GLN A 242 -11.33 6.92 -13.35
C GLN A 242 -12.70 7.60 -13.34
N HIS A 243 -13.38 7.65 -14.50
CA HIS A 243 -14.73 8.24 -14.63
C HIS A 243 -15.73 7.73 -13.59
N GLY A 244 -15.61 6.47 -13.15
CA GLY A 244 -16.45 5.90 -12.10
C GLY A 244 -16.36 6.63 -10.76
N LEU A 245 -15.32 7.43 -10.52
CA LEU A 245 -15.12 8.23 -9.31
C LEU A 245 -15.89 9.57 -9.32
N SER A 246 -16.41 10.01 -10.45
CA SER A 246 -17.14 11.27 -10.56
C SER A 246 -18.51 11.13 -11.23
N CYS A 247 -18.79 9.99 -11.86
CA CYS A 247 -20.06 9.76 -12.54
C CYS A 247 -21.25 9.77 -11.59
N LYS A 248 -22.32 10.50 -11.92
CA LYS A 248 -23.57 10.50 -11.16
C LYS A 248 -24.30 9.15 -11.11
N PHE A 249 -23.99 8.24 -12.04
CA PHE A 249 -24.51 6.87 -12.04
C PHE A 249 -23.58 5.89 -11.31
N SER A 250 -22.44 6.37 -10.79
CA SER A 250 -21.62 5.58 -9.86
C SER A 250 -22.34 5.51 -8.51
N GLY A 251 -22.99 4.39 -8.22
CA GLY A 251 -23.72 4.18 -6.97
C GLY A 251 -22.80 3.88 -5.79
N GLY A 252 -23.35 3.96 -4.57
CA GLY A 252 -22.89 3.18 -3.43
C GLY A 252 -21.70 3.72 -2.62
N ARG A 253 -20.95 4.72 -3.09
CA ARG A 253 -19.72 5.17 -2.38
C ARG A 253 -20.01 5.86 -1.05
N HIS A 254 -20.96 6.78 -1.07
CA HIS A 254 -21.37 7.53 0.11
C HIS A 254 -22.09 6.64 1.13
N SER A 255 -23.03 5.82 0.67
CA SER A 255 -23.77 4.90 1.53
C SER A 255 -22.87 3.82 2.14
N ALA A 256 -21.91 3.26 1.40
CA ALA A 256 -20.99 2.26 1.94
C ALA A 256 -20.09 2.80 3.06
N LEU A 257 -19.66 4.06 2.97
CA LEU A 257 -18.90 4.72 4.05
C LEU A 257 -19.77 4.93 5.29
N ASN A 258 -21.00 5.43 5.11
CA ASN A 258 -21.95 5.62 6.21
C ASN A 258 -22.32 4.29 6.89
N GLU A 259 -22.57 3.22 6.13
CA GLU A 259 -22.81 1.89 6.67
C GLU A 259 -21.57 1.33 7.38
N SER A 260 -20.36 1.64 6.92
CA SER A 260 -19.14 1.21 7.59
C SER A 260 -18.96 1.89 8.96
N LEU A 261 -19.23 3.20 9.06
CA LEU A 261 -19.18 3.91 10.33
C LEU A 261 -20.28 3.43 11.29
N LYS A 262 -21.51 3.26 10.79
CA LYS A 262 -22.63 2.70 11.57
C LYS A 262 -22.30 1.31 12.13
N ARG A 263 -21.73 0.42 11.31
CA ARG A 263 -21.32 -0.92 11.75
C ARG A 263 -20.24 -0.86 12.84
N ALA A 264 -19.25 0.03 12.69
CA ALA A 264 -18.20 0.21 13.70
C ALA A 264 -18.79 0.67 15.04
N LEU A 265 -19.68 1.67 15.04
CA LEU A 265 -20.36 2.16 16.23
C LEU A 265 -21.28 1.09 16.85
N THR A 266 -22.04 0.37 16.03
CA THR A 266 -22.92 -0.71 16.49
C THR A 266 -22.11 -1.84 17.14
N THR A 267 -20.95 -2.18 16.58
CA THR A 267 -20.02 -3.17 17.15
C THR A 267 -19.47 -2.71 18.50
N ALA A 268 -19.26 -1.40 18.66
CA ALA A 268 -18.90 -0.80 19.95
C ALA A 268 -20.10 -0.64 20.92
N GLN A 269 -21.25 -1.26 20.60
CA GLN A 269 -22.50 -1.15 21.38
C GLN A 269 -23.03 0.29 21.51
N ILE A 270 -22.77 1.13 20.51
CA ILE A 270 -23.26 2.51 20.44
C ILE A 270 -24.44 2.56 19.46
N PRO A 271 -25.69 2.68 19.96
CA PRO A 271 -26.87 2.72 19.11
C PRO A 271 -26.81 3.93 18.17
N THR A 272 -27.06 3.70 16.89
CA THR A 272 -26.73 4.65 15.83
C THR A 272 -27.76 4.59 14.70
N VAL A 273 -28.17 5.74 14.18
CA VAL A 273 -29.16 5.87 13.09
C VAL A 273 -28.56 6.65 11.91
N LEU A 274 -28.95 6.29 10.69
CA LEU A 274 -28.61 7.03 9.48
C LEU A 274 -29.76 7.96 9.08
N GLU A 275 -29.42 9.10 8.49
CA GLU A 275 -30.35 10.12 8.02
C GLU A 275 -31.46 10.49 9.03
N PRO A 276 -31.13 10.81 10.30
CA PRO A 276 -32.12 11.09 11.34
C PRO A 276 -33.03 12.26 10.94
N PRO A 277 -34.35 12.10 11.02
CA PRO A 277 -35.28 13.17 10.69
C PRO A 277 -35.35 14.21 11.80
N GLY A 278 -35.59 15.48 11.43
CA GLY A 278 -36.03 16.51 12.38
C GLY A 278 -34.96 17.13 13.27
N ILE A 279 -33.67 16.81 13.06
CA ILE A 279 -32.55 17.41 13.81
C ILE A 279 -32.45 18.93 13.56
N PHE A 280 -32.44 19.34 12.28
CA PHE A 280 -32.44 20.75 11.90
C PHE A 280 -33.82 21.21 11.44
N ARG A 281 -34.65 21.70 12.38
CA ARG A 281 -36.06 22.07 12.14
C ARG A 281 -36.24 23.22 11.14
N LYS A 282 -35.30 24.17 11.07
CA LYS A 282 -35.40 25.36 10.20
C LYS A 282 -35.13 25.04 8.73
N ASP A 283 -34.13 24.21 8.45
CA ASP A 283 -33.61 24.04 7.09
C ASP A 283 -33.92 22.66 6.46
N LYS A 284 -34.67 21.79 7.17
CA LYS A 284 -34.97 20.39 6.79
C LYS A 284 -33.75 19.52 6.45
N ARG A 285 -32.54 20.01 6.74
CA ARG A 285 -31.29 19.28 6.50
C ARG A 285 -31.19 18.09 7.45
N ARG A 286 -30.59 17.02 6.95
CA ARG A 286 -30.36 15.79 7.70
C ARG A 286 -28.87 15.50 7.66
N PRO A 287 -28.24 15.24 8.81
CA PRO A 287 -26.91 14.67 8.79
C PRO A 287 -26.97 13.24 8.24
N ASP A 288 -25.85 12.72 7.76
CA ASP A 288 -25.79 11.33 7.32
C ASP A 288 -26.02 10.32 8.42
N GLY A 289 -25.64 10.65 9.66
CA GLY A 289 -26.03 9.85 10.80
C GLY A 289 -25.72 10.48 12.15
N MET A 290 -26.22 9.81 13.19
CA MET A 290 -26.18 10.27 14.57
C MET A 290 -26.20 9.11 15.56
N THR A 291 -25.52 9.26 16.70
CA THR A 291 -25.67 8.33 17.84
C THR A 291 -26.97 8.61 18.59
N GLN A 292 -27.66 7.57 19.03
CA GLN A 292 -28.89 7.73 19.83
C GLN A 292 -28.61 7.90 21.33
N VAL A 293 -27.34 7.78 21.72
CA VAL A 293 -26.84 8.01 23.08
C VAL A 293 -25.86 9.19 23.07
N PRO A 294 -25.71 9.89 24.21
CA PRO A 294 -24.69 10.93 24.36
C PRO A 294 -23.29 10.40 24.08
N TRP A 295 -22.56 11.09 23.21
CA TRP A 295 -21.15 10.86 22.93
C TRP A 295 -20.24 11.61 23.90
N LYS A 296 -20.56 12.88 24.16
CA LYS A 296 -19.76 13.72 25.09
C LYS A 296 -20.62 14.83 25.69
N ASN A 297 -20.52 15.02 27.01
CA ASN A 297 -21.20 16.09 27.75
C ASN A 297 -22.71 16.16 27.46
N GLY A 298 -23.39 15.01 27.42
CA GLY A 298 -24.82 14.93 27.13
C GLY A 298 -25.20 15.14 25.66
N LYS A 299 -24.25 15.35 24.75
CA LYS A 299 -24.50 15.59 23.32
C LYS A 299 -24.21 14.36 22.48
N GLU A 300 -25.07 14.10 21.50
CA GLU A 300 -24.90 13.06 20.49
C GLU A 300 -23.73 13.35 19.55
N LEU A 301 -23.11 12.31 19.01
CA LEU A 301 -22.21 12.43 17.87
C LEU A 301 -23.05 12.49 16.60
N VAL A 302 -22.78 13.50 15.77
CA VAL A 302 -23.37 13.67 14.44
C VAL A 302 -22.24 13.68 13.42
N TRP A 303 -22.42 13.05 12.27
CA TRP A 303 -21.42 13.08 11.20
C TRP A 303 -22.06 13.24 9.83
N ASP A 304 -21.23 13.65 8.87
CA ASP A 304 -21.59 13.81 7.47
C ASP A 304 -20.39 13.47 6.59
N VAL A 305 -20.54 12.54 5.65
CA VAL A 305 -19.48 12.01 4.79
C VAL A 305 -19.43 12.77 3.47
N THR A 306 -18.23 13.09 2.99
CA THR A 306 -18.06 13.64 1.65
C THR A 306 -17.02 12.87 0.89
N VAL A 307 -17.39 12.48 -0.33
CA VAL A 307 -16.52 11.79 -1.27
C VAL A 307 -16.24 12.74 -2.42
N VAL A 308 -14.97 12.99 -2.69
CA VAL A 308 -14.52 13.79 -3.82
C VAL A 308 -13.50 13.01 -4.62
N ASP A 309 -13.49 13.26 -5.92
CA ASP A 309 -12.49 12.73 -6.83
C ASP A 309 -11.27 13.66 -6.87
N THR A 310 -10.14 13.16 -6.40
CA THR A 310 -8.86 13.87 -6.39
C THR A 310 -8.37 14.22 -7.80
N GLN A 311 -8.73 13.41 -8.80
CA GLN A 311 -8.30 13.58 -10.19
C GLN A 311 -9.31 14.38 -11.02
N ALA A 312 -10.43 14.82 -10.42
CA ALA A 312 -11.38 15.69 -11.09
C ALA A 312 -10.70 17.02 -11.50
N LEU A 313 -11.06 17.54 -12.68
CA LEU A 313 -10.49 18.76 -13.25
C LEU A 313 -10.49 19.95 -12.28
N THR A 314 -11.54 20.10 -11.48
CA THR A 314 -11.68 21.18 -10.48
C THR A 314 -10.72 21.07 -9.30
N ASN A 315 -10.18 19.88 -9.03
CA ASN A 315 -9.27 19.61 -7.91
C ASN A 315 -7.81 19.40 -8.38
N PHE A 316 -7.58 19.37 -9.70
CA PHE A 316 -6.32 18.91 -10.28
C PHE A 316 -5.10 19.70 -9.80
N ALA A 317 -5.14 21.04 -9.94
CA ALA A 317 -4.01 21.91 -9.59
C ALA A 317 -3.59 21.84 -8.11
N MET A 318 -4.56 21.67 -7.21
CA MET A 318 -4.29 21.53 -5.78
C MET A 318 -3.86 20.11 -5.40
N SER A 319 -4.34 19.10 -6.12
CA SER A 319 -4.05 17.69 -5.86
C SER A 319 -2.66 17.26 -6.35
N THR A 320 -2.13 17.91 -7.38
CA THR A 320 -0.74 17.74 -7.82
C THR A 320 0.27 18.41 -6.90
N ALA A 321 -0.15 19.42 -6.13
CA ALA A 321 0.70 20.15 -5.21
C ALA A 321 0.79 19.52 -3.83
N LYS A 322 -0.34 19.03 -3.28
CA LYS A 322 -0.40 18.49 -1.92
C LYS A 322 -1.38 17.31 -1.83
N ALA A 323 -0.90 16.21 -1.25
CA ALA A 323 -1.73 15.06 -0.89
C ALA A 323 -2.89 15.47 0.04
N GLY A 324 -4.06 14.86 -0.16
CA GLY A 324 -5.26 15.12 0.66
C GLY A 324 -5.96 16.46 0.42
N SER A 325 -5.40 17.37 -0.39
CA SER A 325 -5.92 18.73 -0.55
C SER A 325 -7.37 18.78 -1.04
N ALA A 326 -7.77 17.89 -1.95
CA ALA A 326 -9.14 17.79 -2.46
C ALA A 326 -10.13 17.48 -1.32
N ALA A 327 -9.77 16.56 -0.43
CA ALA A 327 -10.56 16.21 0.74
C ALA A 327 -10.61 17.36 1.75
N ASP A 328 -9.46 17.98 2.08
CA ASP A 328 -9.38 19.15 2.97
C ASP A 328 -10.30 20.30 2.49
N ALA A 329 -10.29 20.60 1.18
CA ALA A 329 -11.12 21.65 0.62
C ALA A 329 -12.61 21.28 0.63
N ALA A 330 -12.94 20.00 0.40
CA ALA A 330 -14.30 19.52 0.46
C ALA A 330 -14.88 19.58 1.88
N GLU A 331 -14.08 19.21 2.88
CA GLU A 331 -14.41 19.34 4.30
C GLU A 331 -14.69 20.81 4.67
N LYS A 332 -13.79 21.74 4.32
CA LYS A 332 -13.98 23.18 4.60
C LYS A 332 -15.27 23.73 3.99
N ARG A 333 -15.55 23.41 2.71
CA ARG A 333 -16.78 23.83 2.03
C ARG A 333 -18.04 23.27 2.71
N LYS A 334 -17.93 22.12 3.36
CA LYS A 334 -19.04 21.46 4.02
C LYS A 334 -19.32 22.03 5.40
N ILE A 335 -18.27 22.38 6.15
CA ILE A 335 -18.40 23.07 7.44
C ILE A 335 -19.10 24.43 7.25
N THR A 336 -18.85 25.12 6.14
CA THR A 336 -19.48 26.41 5.84
C THR A 336 -20.92 26.33 5.33
N LYS A 337 -21.41 25.12 5.00
CA LYS A 337 -22.75 24.96 4.42
C LYS A 337 -23.82 24.99 5.48
#